data_AF-A0A0B5ALV6-F1
#
_entry.id   AF-A0A0B5ALV6-F1
#
_cell.length_a   1.000
_cell.length_b   1.000
_cell.length_c   1.000
_cell.angle_alpha   90.00
_cell.angle_beta   90.00
_cell.angle_gamma   90.00
#
_symmetry.space_group_name_H-M   'P 1'
#
loop_
_entity.id
_entity.type
_entity.pdbx_description
1 polymer ?
#
loop_
_entity_poly.entity_id
_entity_poly.type
_entity_poly.pdbx_seq_one_letter_code
_entity_poly.pdbx_strand_id
1 'polypeptide(L)'
;MGKWLKERLDERGSMTIEFIGMVPLVFLTVMIAWQFIAGAHAVILAESAANEAAKVYSVTAEASEASSAAEQIVNAAGDHVQFTGAPISGTDQFQAAVSVDIAFVFLPDKFFPNGKPSFSYTADTSGKVIK
;
A
#
# COMPACT_ATOMS: atom_id res chain seq x y z
N MET A 1 -26.82 -48.38 29.04
CA MET A 1 -26.03 -48.29 27.79
C MET A 1 -26.04 -46.88 27.17
N GLY A 2 -26.04 -45.80 27.97
CA GLY A 2 -26.26 -44.42 27.46
C GLY A 2 -25.18 -43.39 27.84
N LYS A 3 -24.19 -43.75 28.65
CA LYS A 3 -23.11 -42.81 29.06
C LYS A 3 -22.04 -42.64 27.98
N TRP A 4 -21.69 -43.73 27.31
CA TRP A 4 -20.59 -43.77 26.32
C TRP A 4 -20.92 -43.06 24.98
N LEU A 5 -22.20 -42.98 24.61
CA LEU A 5 -22.66 -42.20 23.45
C LEU A 5 -22.59 -40.69 23.70
N LYS A 6 -22.68 -40.25 24.95
CA LYS A 6 -22.67 -38.83 25.32
C LYS A 6 -21.25 -38.25 25.29
N GLU A 7 -20.27 -39.00 25.79
CA GLU A 7 -18.83 -38.64 25.74
C GLU A 7 -18.30 -38.55 24.30
N ARG A 8 -18.70 -39.49 23.41
CA ARG A 8 -18.25 -39.49 22.01
C ARG A 8 -18.85 -38.37 21.15
N LEU A 9 -19.98 -37.79 21.56
CA LEU A 9 -20.57 -36.60 20.93
C LEU A 9 -19.90 -35.31 21.43
N ASP A 10 -19.46 -35.28 22.69
CA ASP A 10 -18.73 -34.14 23.30
C ASP A 10 -17.33 -33.96 22.69
N GLU A 11 -16.60 -35.05 22.47
CA GLU A 11 -15.24 -35.00 21.89
C GLU A 11 -15.20 -34.49 20.45
N ARG A 12 -16.25 -34.73 19.65
CA ARG A 12 -16.29 -34.32 18.23
C ARG A 12 -16.60 -32.83 18.04
N GLY A 13 -17.35 -32.22 18.96
CA GLY A 13 -17.64 -30.77 18.95
C GLY A 13 -16.48 -29.92 19.46
N SER A 14 -15.69 -30.46 20.40
CA SER A 14 -14.54 -29.78 21.01
C SER A 14 -13.51 -29.29 19.98
N MET A 15 -13.13 -30.15 19.03
CA MET A 15 -12.17 -29.80 17.99
C MET A 15 -12.67 -28.70 17.03
N THR A 16 -13.99 -28.63 16.79
CA THR A 16 -14.58 -27.61 15.91
C THR A 16 -14.65 -26.25 16.61
N ILE A 17 -14.96 -26.23 17.91
CA ILE A 17 -15.00 -25.01 18.73
C ILE A 17 -13.59 -24.44 18.91
N GLU A 18 -12.60 -25.30 19.15
CA GLU A 18 -11.18 -24.91 19.23
C GLU A 18 -10.70 -24.29 17.90
N PHE A 19 -11.07 -24.90 16.77
CA PHE A 19 -10.75 -24.36 15.46
C PHE A 19 -11.36 -22.97 15.22
N ILE A 20 -12.63 -22.76 15.58
CA ILE A 20 -13.29 -21.45 15.50
C ILE A 20 -12.57 -20.40 16.36
N GLY A 21 -12.02 -20.79 17.50
CA GLY A 21 -11.19 -19.92 18.33
C GLY A 21 -9.92 -19.42 17.63
N MET A 22 -9.34 -20.22 16.74
CA MET A 22 -8.15 -19.85 15.95
C MET A 22 -8.49 -19.04 14.69
N VAL A 23 -9.73 -19.10 14.18
CA VAL A 23 -10.14 -18.42 12.95
C VAL A 23 -9.78 -16.91 12.94
N PRO A 24 -10.05 -16.12 14.00
CA PRO A 24 -9.64 -14.71 14.04
C PRO A 24 -8.13 -14.51 13.91
N LEU A 25 -7.32 -15.38 14.52
CA LEU A 25 -5.87 -15.33 14.43
C LEU A 25 -5.39 -15.62 13.00
N VAL A 26 -5.96 -16.64 12.36
CA VAL A 26 -5.65 -16.98 10.96
C VAL A 26 -5.97 -15.81 10.04
N PHE A 27 -7.15 -15.18 10.19
CA PHE A 27 -7.51 -14.00 9.41
C PHE A 27 -6.55 -12.84 9.65
N LEU A 28 -6.15 -12.59 10.90
CA LEU A 28 -5.16 -11.56 11.21
C LEU A 28 -3.83 -11.84 10.51
N THR A 29 -3.35 -13.08 10.53
CA THR A 29 -2.12 -13.47 9.81
C THR A 29 -2.25 -13.26 8.30
N VAL A 30 -3.38 -13.63 7.70
CA VAL A 30 -3.64 -13.41 6.26
C VAL A 30 -3.68 -11.91 5.94
N MET A 31 -4.32 -11.09 6.78
CA MET A 31 -4.35 -9.64 6.61
C MET A 31 -2.96 -9.00 6.70
N ILE A 32 -2.10 -9.48 7.60
CA ILE A 32 -0.71 -9.03 7.70
C ILE A 32 0.07 -9.43 6.43
N ALA A 33 -0.09 -10.67 5.96
CA ALA A 33 0.54 -11.11 4.71
C ALA A 33 0.06 -10.26 3.51
N TRP A 34 -1.23 -9.96 3.46
CA TRP A 34 -1.82 -9.08 2.45
C TRP A 34 -1.25 -7.67 2.52
N GLN A 35 -1.01 -7.14 3.72
CA GLN A 35 -0.40 -5.82 3.90
C GLN A 35 1.00 -5.73 3.27
N PHE A 36 1.82 -6.78 3.33
CA PHE A 36 3.13 -6.78 2.67
C PHE A 36 3.00 -6.71 1.16
N ILE A 37 2.02 -7.41 0.57
CA ILE A 37 1.75 -7.36 -0.87
C ILE A 37 1.31 -5.95 -1.27
N ALA A 38 0.37 -5.35 -0.52
CA ALA A 38 -0.07 -3.97 -0.77
C ALA A 38 1.07 -2.95 -0.64
N GLY A 39 1.95 -3.12 0.37
CA GLY A 39 3.12 -2.27 0.55
C GLY A 39 4.13 -2.39 -0.60
N ALA A 40 4.45 -3.61 -1.04
CA ALA A 40 5.35 -3.84 -2.17
C ALA A 40 4.78 -3.25 -3.47
N HIS A 41 3.48 -3.41 -3.71
CA HIS A 41 2.79 -2.80 -4.84
C HIS A 41 2.91 -1.27 -4.83
N ALA A 42 2.70 -0.64 -3.67
CA ALA A 42 2.81 0.81 -3.51
C ALA A 42 4.24 1.33 -3.74
N VAL A 43 5.27 0.60 -3.32
CA VAL A 43 6.67 0.94 -3.59
C VAL A 43 6.97 0.93 -5.10
N ILE A 44 6.59 -0.16 -5.79
CA ILE A 44 6.77 -0.29 -7.24
C ILE A 44 6.03 0.83 -8.00
N LEU A 45 4.81 1.16 -7.54
CA LEU A 45 4.02 2.23 -8.09
C LEU A 45 4.70 3.60 -7.95
N ALA A 46 5.25 3.91 -6.77
CA ALA A 46 5.96 5.17 -6.52
C ALA A 46 7.20 5.29 -7.42
N GLU A 47 7.96 4.21 -7.61
CA GLU A 47 9.09 4.18 -8.54
C GLU A 47 8.63 4.41 -10.00
N SER A 48 7.52 3.79 -10.41
CA SER A 48 6.95 4.01 -11.74
C SER A 48 6.49 5.46 -11.92
N ALA A 49 5.89 6.06 -10.90
CA ALA A 49 5.46 7.45 -10.91
C ALA A 49 6.65 8.41 -10.99
N ALA A 50 7.73 8.16 -10.24
CA ALA A 50 8.96 8.95 -10.29
C ALA A 50 9.60 8.91 -11.68
N ASN A 51 9.65 7.72 -12.29
CA ASN A 51 10.18 7.57 -13.65
C ASN A 51 9.34 8.30 -14.70
N GLU A 52 8.00 8.28 -14.60
CA GLU A 52 7.17 9.05 -15.52
C GLU A 52 7.32 10.56 -15.29
N ALA A 53 7.41 11.02 -14.02
CA ALA A 53 7.67 12.41 -13.69
C ALA A 53 8.97 12.89 -14.34
N ALA A 54 10.04 12.11 -14.21
CA ALA A 54 11.34 12.42 -14.81
C ALA A 54 11.27 12.44 -16.33
N LYS A 55 10.59 11.47 -16.94
CA LYS A 55 10.39 11.41 -18.39
C LYS A 55 9.64 12.65 -18.90
N VAL A 56 8.54 13.03 -18.27
CA VAL A 56 7.78 14.22 -18.66
C VAL A 56 8.63 15.48 -18.49
N TYR A 57 9.28 15.63 -17.33
CA TYR A 57 10.16 16.79 -17.08
C TYR A 57 11.33 16.87 -18.07
N SER A 58 11.92 15.74 -18.47
CA SER A 58 13.02 15.72 -19.44
C SER A 58 12.65 16.31 -20.81
N VAL A 59 11.36 16.26 -21.16
CA VAL A 59 10.82 16.76 -22.43
C VAL A 59 10.25 18.16 -22.30
N THR A 60 9.51 18.43 -21.21
CA THR A 60 8.76 19.68 -21.05
C THR A 60 9.56 20.76 -20.33
N ALA A 61 10.47 20.35 -19.44
CA ALA A 61 11.12 21.18 -18.42
C ALA A 61 10.13 21.87 -17.46
N GLU A 62 8.88 21.39 -17.39
CA GLU A 62 7.81 21.94 -16.57
C GLU A 62 7.48 21.01 -15.39
N ALA A 63 7.72 21.48 -14.17
CA ALA A 63 7.54 20.66 -12.96
C ALA A 63 6.06 20.35 -12.65
N SER A 64 5.15 21.24 -13.02
CA SER A 64 3.70 21.06 -12.82
C SER A 64 3.16 19.91 -13.69
N GLU A 65 3.59 19.83 -14.95
CA GLU A 65 3.19 18.75 -15.86
C GLU A 65 3.74 17.40 -15.40
N ALA A 66 5.00 17.38 -14.96
CA ALA A 66 5.63 16.19 -14.42
C ALA A 66 4.95 15.70 -13.13
N SER A 67 4.60 16.61 -12.22
CA SER A 67 3.85 16.29 -11.00
C SER A 67 2.45 15.73 -11.32
N SER A 68 1.76 16.31 -12.30
CA SER A 68 0.43 15.81 -12.69
C SER A 68 0.50 14.41 -13.31
N ALA A 69 1.53 14.12 -14.10
CA ALA A 69 1.75 12.78 -14.65
C ALA A 69 2.03 11.74 -13.54
N ALA A 70 2.85 12.10 -12.55
CA ALA A 70 3.11 11.26 -11.39
C ALA A 70 1.84 10.98 -10.58
N GLU A 71 1.05 12.02 -10.31
CA GLU A 71 -0.19 11.94 -9.55
C GLU A 71 -1.21 11.02 -10.24
N GLN A 72 -1.32 11.09 -11.58
CA GLN A 72 -2.21 10.20 -12.34
C GLN A 72 -1.84 8.71 -12.18
N ILE A 73 -0.54 8.39 -12.14
CA ILE A 73 -0.08 7.02 -11.90
C ILE A 73 -0.45 6.58 -10.49
N VAL A 74 -0.20 7.42 -9.48
CA VAL A 74 -0.49 7.07 -8.09
C VAL A 74 -1.99 6.88 -7.86
N ASN A 75 -2.82 7.79 -8.39
CA ASN A 75 -4.28 7.72 -8.24
C ASN A 75 -4.90 6.49 -8.92
N ALA A 76 -4.21 5.85 -9.88
CA ALA A 76 -4.69 4.63 -10.51
C ALA A 76 -4.58 3.38 -9.61
N ALA A 77 -3.80 3.43 -8.53
CA ALA A 77 -3.61 2.28 -7.63
C ALA A 77 -4.70 2.11 -6.56
N GLY A 78 -5.58 3.10 -6.41
CA GLY A 78 -6.71 3.08 -5.47
C GLY A 78 -6.38 3.58 -4.06
N ASP A 79 -7.35 3.49 -3.16
CA ASP A 79 -7.42 4.23 -1.89
C ASP A 79 -6.32 3.92 -0.83
N HIS A 80 -5.48 2.91 -1.07
CA HIS A 80 -4.42 2.52 -0.12
C HIS A 80 -3.11 3.29 -0.31
N VAL A 81 -2.98 4.05 -1.41
CA VAL A 81 -1.81 4.88 -1.70
C VAL A 81 -2.30 6.30 -2.00
N GLN A 82 -1.73 7.28 -1.33
CA GLN A 82 -2.06 8.69 -1.52
C GLN A 82 -0.83 9.44 -2.03
N PHE A 83 -0.99 10.22 -3.10
CA PHE A 83 0.05 11.12 -3.57
C PHE A 83 0.25 12.28 -2.60
N THR A 84 1.49 12.55 -2.18
CA THR A 84 1.82 13.66 -1.28
C THR A 84 2.68 14.74 -1.94
N GLY A 85 3.41 14.39 -3.01
CA GLY A 85 4.10 15.38 -3.82
C GLY A 85 5.10 14.77 -4.79
N ALA A 86 5.55 15.57 -5.76
CA ALA A 86 6.59 15.19 -6.71
C ALA A 86 7.63 16.31 -6.87
N PRO A 87 8.52 16.54 -5.90
CA PRO A 87 9.50 17.61 -6.00
C PRO A 87 10.53 17.29 -7.10
N ILE A 88 10.83 18.29 -7.91
CA ILE A 88 11.88 18.23 -8.92
C ILE A 88 12.92 19.30 -8.58
N SER A 89 14.19 18.91 -8.60
CA SER A 89 15.33 19.77 -8.28
C SER A 89 16.36 19.71 -9.39
N GLY A 90 16.96 20.86 -9.72
CA GLY A 90 17.84 20.99 -10.88
C GLY A 90 17.12 21.52 -12.12
N THR A 91 17.89 21.79 -13.18
CA THR A 91 17.38 22.32 -14.45
C THR A 91 17.81 21.42 -15.59
N ASP A 92 19.08 21.45 -16.00
CA ASP A 92 19.61 20.60 -17.08
C ASP A 92 19.79 19.14 -16.63
N GLN A 93 20.45 18.95 -15.49
CA GLN A 93 20.49 17.69 -14.76
C GLN A 93 19.56 17.84 -13.57
N PHE A 94 18.62 16.93 -13.42
CA PHE A 94 17.59 17.04 -12.40
C PHE A 94 17.43 15.73 -11.62
N GLN A 95 17.01 15.86 -10.37
CA GLN A 95 16.44 14.79 -9.57
C GLN A 95 14.93 15.01 -9.49
N ALA A 96 14.17 13.98 -9.84
CA ALA A 96 12.73 13.93 -9.63
C ALA A 96 12.43 12.92 -8.52
N ALA A 97 11.65 13.33 -7.54
CA ALA A 97 11.18 12.48 -6.47
C ALA A 97 9.65 12.38 -6.53
N VAL A 98 9.09 11.27 -6.06
CA VAL A 98 7.66 11.11 -5.82
C VAL A 98 7.46 10.55 -4.41
N SER A 99 6.71 11.29 -3.61
CA SER A 99 6.32 10.92 -2.25
C SER A 99 4.88 10.42 -2.24
N VAL A 100 4.67 9.30 -1.55
CA VAL A 100 3.37 8.69 -1.34
C VAL A 100 3.18 8.29 0.12
N ASP A 101 1.93 8.33 0.59
CA ASP A 101 1.53 7.75 1.86
C ASP A 101 0.82 6.42 1.63
N ILE A 102 1.26 5.38 2.32
CA ILE A 102 0.76 4.02 2.19
C ILE A 102 -0.06 3.68 3.43
N ALA A 103 -1.36 3.50 3.26
CA ALA A 103 -2.28 3.21 4.36
C ALA A 103 -2.28 1.72 4.73
N PHE A 104 -2.56 1.42 6.01
CA PHE A 104 -2.84 0.05 6.44
C PHE A 104 -4.22 -0.40 5.96
N VAL A 105 -4.25 -1.34 5.02
CA VAL A 105 -5.46 -1.79 4.32
C VAL A 105 -6.42 -2.53 5.25
N PHE A 106 -5.90 -3.22 6.25
CA PHE A 106 -6.69 -4.04 7.17
C PHE A 106 -7.29 -3.25 8.35
N LEU A 107 -6.94 -1.98 8.52
CA LEU A 107 -7.44 -1.13 9.60
C LEU A 107 -8.70 -0.37 9.15
N PRO A 108 -9.85 -0.52 9.83
CA PRO A 108 -11.07 0.17 9.43
C PRO A 108 -11.05 1.64 9.86
N ASP A 109 -11.49 2.53 8.97
CA ASP A 109 -11.48 3.99 9.16
C ASP A 109 -12.17 4.46 10.43
N LYS A 110 -13.24 3.76 10.83
CA LYS A 110 -14.12 4.15 11.94
C LYS A 110 -13.40 4.20 13.29
N PHE A 111 -12.28 3.50 13.45
CA PHE A 111 -11.49 3.54 14.69
C PHE A 111 -10.45 4.66 14.71
N PHE A 112 -10.25 5.39 13.61
CA PHE A 112 -9.22 6.41 13.49
C PHE A 112 -9.82 7.75 13.06
N PRO A 113 -10.18 8.64 14.02
CA PRO A 113 -10.86 9.91 13.74
C PRO A 113 -10.00 10.89 12.92
N ASN A 114 -8.69 10.69 12.88
CA ASN A 114 -7.73 11.53 12.14
C ASN A 114 -7.24 10.89 10.83
N GLY A 115 -7.98 9.90 10.31
CA GLY A 115 -7.59 9.12 9.12
C GLY A 115 -6.84 7.84 9.48
N LYS A 116 -6.81 6.89 8.55
CA LYS A 116 -6.11 5.62 8.74
C LYS A 116 -4.63 5.87 9.03
N PRO A 117 -3.99 5.09 9.92
CA PRO A 117 -2.56 5.12 10.04
C PRO A 117 -1.92 4.79 8.68
N SER A 118 -0.89 5.53 8.33
CA SER A 118 -0.12 5.38 7.11
C SER A 118 1.37 5.54 7.41
N PHE A 119 2.20 5.17 6.45
CA PHE A 119 3.62 5.49 6.46
C PHE A 119 4.01 6.10 5.11
N SER A 120 4.91 7.07 5.15
CA SER A 120 5.38 7.75 3.95
C SER A 120 6.53 6.99 3.30
N TYR A 121 6.55 6.99 1.97
CA TYR A 121 7.64 6.47 1.16
C TYR A 121 7.94 7.46 0.02
N THR A 122 9.22 7.65 -0.29
CA THR A 122 9.68 8.52 -1.37
C THR A 122 10.54 7.71 -2.32
N ALA A 123 10.21 7.75 -3.60
CA ALA A 123 11.00 7.19 -4.69
C ALA A 123 11.71 8.32 -5.43
N ASP A 124 13.02 8.16 -5.66
CA ASP A 124 13.86 9.17 -6.29
C ASP A 124 14.46 8.64 -7.60
N THR A 125 14.55 9.50 -8.62
CA THR A 125 15.18 9.21 -9.89
C THR A 125 15.91 10.43 -10.44
N SER A 126 16.86 10.22 -11.35
CA SER A 126 17.71 11.27 -11.92
C SER A 126 17.60 11.27 -13.44
N GLY A 127 17.63 12.47 -14.05
CA GLY A 127 17.55 12.61 -15.49
C GLY A 127 18.22 13.86 -16.01
N LYS A 128 18.24 13.99 -17.33
CA LYS A 128 18.72 15.17 -18.04
C LYS A 128 17.63 15.69 -18.96
N VAL A 129 17.44 17.01 -19.03
CA VAL A 129 16.56 17.65 -20.01
C VAL A 129 17.15 17.50 -21.42
N ILE A 130 16.31 17.12 -22.37
CA ILE A 130 16.69 16.77 -23.76
C ILE A 130 16.28 17.87 -24.76
N LYS A 131 15.80 19.00 -24.26
CA LYS A 131 15.31 20.13 -25.07
C LYS A 131 16.38 20.75 -25.96
#